data_AF-A0AAD9EQU6-F1
#
_entry.id   AF-A0AAD9EQU6-F1
#
_cell.length_a   1.000
_cell.length_b   1.000
_cell.length_c   1.000
_cell.angle_alpha   90.00
_cell.angle_beta   90.00
_cell.angle_gamma   90.00
#
_symmetry.space_group_name_H-M   'P 1'
#
loop_
_entity.id
_entity.type
_entity.pdbx_description
1 polymer ?
#
loop_
_entity_poly.entity_id
_entity_poly.type
_entity_poly.pdbx_seq_one_letter_code
_entity_poly.pdbx_strand_id
1 'polypeptide(L)'
;MASTTACTEAVPLVYPQEVKNDSARKAYKLKLLKDRPETLFADLYKSGEVSNLIFLTDQPLAWHAAISAHYPSVKKEGICNGWKIKIKEVEDPDTVMTTVNMNGPNRRNLPPLTTTTPCQRQTPPPLQAALC
;
A
#
# COMPACT_ATOMS: atom_id res chain seq x y z
N MET A 1 2.60 25.05 21.19
CA MET A 1 2.29 23.65 21.55
C MET A 1 2.59 22.81 20.33
N ALA A 2 3.74 22.14 20.30
CA ALA A 2 4.09 21.25 19.20
C ALA A 2 3.23 19.99 19.34
N SER A 3 2.38 19.74 18.35
CA SER A 3 1.74 18.43 18.23
C SER A 3 2.84 17.47 17.85
N THR A 4 3.38 16.74 18.83
CA THR A 4 4.18 15.55 18.56
C THR A 4 3.21 14.54 17.99
N THR A 5 3.00 14.61 16.68
CA THR A 5 2.37 13.54 15.93
C THR A 5 3.18 12.31 16.29
N ALA A 6 2.57 11.35 17.00
CA ALA A 6 3.15 10.04 17.16
C ALA A 6 3.26 9.48 15.74
N CYS A 7 4.38 9.75 15.07
CA CYS A 7 4.74 9.05 13.86
C CYS A 7 4.72 7.60 14.27
N THR A 8 3.75 6.84 13.80
CA THR A 8 3.72 5.40 13.97
C THR A 8 4.97 4.88 13.26
N GLU A 9 6.08 4.81 13.99
CA GLU A 9 7.38 4.46 13.44
C GLU A 9 7.27 3.05 12.86
N ALA A 10 7.72 2.89 11.62
CA ALA A 10 7.68 1.61 10.95
C ALA A 10 8.47 0.57 11.76
N VAL A 11 7.91 -0.61 11.95
CA VAL A 11 8.52 -1.67 12.75
C VAL A 11 9.65 -2.33 11.94
N PRO A 12 10.90 -2.36 12.43
CA PRO A 12 12.00 -3.01 11.72
C PRO A 12 11.70 -4.49 11.46
N LEU A 13 11.89 -4.93 10.21
CA LEU A 13 11.70 -6.32 9.82
C LEU A 13 12.94 -7.14 10.20
N VAL A 14 12.82 -7.94 11.25
CA VAL A 14 13.89 -8.82 11.71
C VAL A 14 13.62 -10.25 11.24
N TYR A 15 14.59 -10.83 10.52
CA TYR A 15 14.53 -12.22 10.09
C TYR A 15 15.16 -13.12 11.16
N PRO A 16 14.50 -14.23 11.55
CA PRO A 16 15.09 -15.24 12.43
C PRO A 16 16.33 -15.87 11.81
N GLN A 17 17.29 -16.29 12.64
CA GLN A 17 18.53 -16.95 12.18
C GLN A 17 18.30 -18.25 11.40
N GLU A 18 17.14 -18.87 11.58
CA GLU A 18 16.69 -20.08 10.89
C GLU A 18 16.38 -19.81 9.41
N VAL A 19 16.08 -18.56 9.04
CA VAL A 19 15.66 -18.16 7.71
C VAL A 19 16.87 -17.77 6.85
N LYS A 20 17.56 -18.79 6.32
CA LYS A 20 18.81 -18.60 5.56
C LYS A 20 18.63 -18.32 4.07
N ASN A 21 17.53 -18.80 3.48
CA ASN A 21 17.32 -18.76 2.03
C ASN A 21 16.23 -17.76 1.63
N ASP A 22 16.34 -17.16 0.43
CA ASP A 22 15.38 -16.17 -0.07
C ASP A 22 13.93 -16.65 -0.12
N SER A 23 13.71 -17.94 -0.45
CA SER A 23 12.37 -18.52 -0.45
C SER A 23 11.76 -18.54 0.96
N ALA A 24 12.57 -18.89 1.98
CA ALA A 24 12.13 -18.88 3.37
C ALA A 24 11.88 -17.44 3.87
N ARG A 25 12.70 -16.46 3.44
CA ARG A 25 12.48 -15.03 3.75
C ARG A 25 11.17 -14.52 3.16
N LYS A 26 10.86 -14.89 1.92
CA LYS A 26 9.58 -14.55 1.26
C LYS A 26 8.39 -15.17 2.01
N ALA A 27 8.49 -16.44 2.39
CA ALA A 27 7.44 -17.13 3.14
C ALA A 27 7.22 -16.50 4.52
N TYR A 28 8.30 -16.22 5.25
CA TYR A 28 8.25 -15.54 6.56
C TYR A 28 7.62 -14.16 6.45
N LYS A 29 8.08 -13.33 5.50
CA LYS A 29 7.53 -11.99 5.25
C LYS A 29 6.03 -12.05 4.95
N LEU A 30 5.60 -13.00 4.11
CA LEU A 30 4.19 -13.17 3.80
C LEU A 30 3.37 -13.59 5.02
N LYS A 31 3.89 -14.52 5.83
CA LYS A 31 3.25 -14.94 7.08
C LYS A 31 3.09 -13.75 8.03
N LEU A 32 4.17 -13.00 8.25
CA LEU A 32 4.18 -11.85 9.16
C LEU A 32 3.18 -10.76 8.75
N LEU A 33 3.10 -10.44 7.44
CA LEU A 33 2.14 -9.47 6.92
C LEU A 33 0.69 -9.93 7.06
N LYS A 34 0.43 -11.25 7.04
CA LYS A 34 -0.92 -11.79 7.27
C LYS A 34 -1.28 -11.79 8.75
N ASP A 35 -0.33 -12.11 9.62
CA ASP A 35 -0.54 -12.11 11.07
C ASP A 35 -0.74 -10.69 11.60
N ARG A 36 -0.13 -9.69 10.96
CA ARG A 36 -0.16 -8.27 11.37
C ARG A 36 -0.42 -7.33 10.18
N PRO A 37 -1.64 -7.34 9.61
CA PRO A 37 -1.95 -6.59 8.38
C PRO A 37 -1.90 -5.07 8.57
N GLU A 38 -2.22 -4.59 9.77
CA GLU A 38 -2.21 -3.16 10.14
C GLU A 38 -0.80 -2.62 10.42
N THR A 39 0.24 -3.49 10.43
CA THR A 39 1.60 -3.08 10.79
C THR A 39 2.38 -2.67 9.55
N LEU A 40 2.93 -1.45 9.59
CA LEU A 40 3.95 -0.98 8.66
C LEU A 40 5.32 -1.52 9.08
N PHE A 41 5.93 -2.34 8.24
CA PHE A 41 7.28 -2.87 8.46
C PHE A 41 8.32 -2.09 7.64
N ALA A 42 9.57 -2.05 8.12
CA ALA A 42 10.70 -1.45 7.42
C ALA A 42 11.89 -2.41 7.31
N ASP A 43 12.44 -2.62 6.11
CA ASP A 43 13.84 -3.07 6.01
C ASP A 43 14.76 -1.85 6.19
N LEU A 44 15.84 -2.02 6.92
CA LEU A 44 16.84 -0.98 7.15
C LEU A 44 18.11 -1.23 6.33
N TYR A 45 18.77 -0.16 5.91
CA TYR A 45 20.14 -0.21 5.40
C TYR A 45 21.12 -0.55 6.52
N LYS A 46 22.38 -0.84 6.13
CA LYS A 46 23.48 -0.98 7.09
C LYS A 46 23.73 0.30 7.90
N SER A 47 23.35 1.46 7.37
CA SER A 47 23.37 2.76 8.06
C SER A 47 22.29 2.90 9.14
N GLY A 48 21.29 2.01 9.16
CA GLY A 48 20.12 2.12 10.04
C GLY A 48 18.96 2.91 9.43
N GLU A 49 19.14 3.49 8.25
CA GLU A 49 18.09 4.25 7.53
C GLU A 49 17.06 3.31 6.89
N VAL A 50 15.83 3.80 6.71
CA VAL A 50 14.74 3.02 6.11
C VAL A 50 14.97 2.84 4.61
N SER A 51 15.07 1.58 4.19
CA SER A 51 15.25 1.19 2.79
C SER A 51 13.96 0.79 2.09
N ASN A 52 13.07 0.14 2.83
CA ASN A 52 11.92 -0.52 2.24
C ASN A 52 10.77 -0.56 3.23
N LEU A 53 9.72 0.20 2.96
CA LEU A 53 8.47 0.13 3.68
C LEU A 53 7.61 -1.01 3.12
N ILE A 54 7.04 -1.82 3.98
CA ILE A 54 6.31 -3.03 3.60
C ILE A 54 5.05 -3.11 4.45
N PHE A 55 3.89 -3.22 3.80
CA PHE A 55 2.64 -3.44 4.50
C PHE A 55 1.65 -4.21 3.63
N LEU A 56 0.60 -4.72 4.27
CA LEU A 56 -0.50 -5.37 3.58
C LEU A 56 -1.59 -4.33 3.26
N THR A 57 -2.11 -4.31 2.04
CA THR A 57 -3.23 -3.47 1.67
C THR A 57 -4.11 -4.12 0.61
N ASP A 58 -5.40 -3.89 0.71
CA ASP A 58 -6.39 -4.22 -0.29
C ASP A 58 -6.55 -3.11 -1.36
N GLN A 59 -6.02 -1.92 -1.11
CA GLN A 59 -6.17 -0.72 -1.95
C GLN A 59 -4.83 -0.18 -2.48
N PRO A 60 -4.04 -0.99 -3.23
CA PRO A 60 -2.74 -0.55 -3.75
C PRO A 60 -2.84 0.64 -4.72
N LEU A 61 -3.99 0.81 -5.38
CA LEU A 61 -4.29 1.96 -6.25
C LEU A 61 -4.37 3.28 -5.46
N ALA A 62 -5.08 3.28 -4.34
CA ALA A 62 -5.25 4.46 -3.50
C ALA A 62 -3.91 4.90 -2.92
N TRP A 63 -3.12 3.94 -2.43
CA TRP A 63 -1.76 4.20 -1.93
C TRP A 63 -0.82 4.71 -3.00
N HIS A 64 -0.88 4.16 -4.22
CA HIS A 64 -0.11 4.69 -5.33
C HIS A 64 -0.49 6.14 -5.64
N ALA A 65 -1.78 6.45 -5.74
CA ALA A 65 -2.24 7.81 -6.01
C ALA A 65 -1.79 8.80 -4.92
N ALA A 66 -1.91 8.42 -3.64
CA ALA A 66 -1.46 9.24 -2.52
C ALA A 66 0.06 9.48 -2.55
N ILE A 67 0.86 8.43 -2.75
CA ILE A 67 2.33 8.56 -2.79
C ILE A 67 2.78 9.38 -4.01
N SER A 68 2.19 9.16 -5.18
CA SER A 68 2.50 9.94 -6.38
C SER A 68 2.08 11.41 -6.28
N ALA A 69 1.07 11.74 -5.47
CA ALA A 69 0.70 13.13 -5.22
C ALA A 69 1.72 13.86 -4.32
N HIS A 70 2.35 13.13 -3.40
CA HIS A 70 3.35 13.68 -2.49
C HIS A 70 4.77 13.70 -3.06
N TYR A 71 5.15 12.69 -3.84
CA TYR A 71 6.50 12.54 -4.36
C TYR A 71 6.50 12.71 -5.89
N PRO A 72 7.16 13.75 -6.42
CA PRO A 72 7.13 14.06 -7.86
C PRO A 72 7.89 13.02 -8.71
N SER A 73 8.84 12.29 -8.11
CA SER A 73 9.68 11.30 -8.77
C SER A 73 9.37 9.88 -8.30
N VAL A 74 8.19 9.39 -8.67
CA VAL A 74 7.71 8.06 -8.32
C VAL A 74 7.74 7.13 -9.53
N LYS A 75 8.41 5.97 -9.38
CA LYS A 75 8.35 4.90 -10.37
C LYS A 75 7.66 3.67 -9.81
N LYS A 76 6.58 3.25 -10.48
CA LYS A 76 5.84 2.03 -10.17
C LYS A 76 6.47 0.81 -10.86
N GLU A 77 6.62 -0.27 -10.11
CA GLU A 77 7.03 -1.58 -10.60
C GLU A 77 6.06 -2.66 -10.10
N GLY A 78 5.66 -3.59 -10.96
CA GLY A 78 4.87 -4.75 -10.55
C GLY A 78 5.77 -5.79 -9.87
N ILE A 79 5.32 -6.34 -8.74
CA ILE A 79 5.99 -7.46 -8.06
C ILE A 79 5.05 -8.66 -7.99
N CYS A 80 5.60 -9.86 -7.77
CA CYS A 80 4.84 -11.12 -7.85
C CYS A 80 3.58 -11.14 -6.96
N ASN A 81 3.61 -10.43 -5.82
CA ASN A 81 2.55 -10.41 -4.80
C ASN A 81 2.00 -9.00 -4.50
N GLY A 82 2.13 -8.05 -5.43
CA GLY A 82 1.70 -6.68 -5.17
C GLY A 82 2.41 -5.64 -6.02
N TRP A 83 2.49 -4.41 -5.49
CA TRP A 83 3.11 -3.28 -6.18
C TRP A 83 4.33 -2.81 -5.39
N LYS A 84 5.38 -2.44 -6.12
CA LYS A 84 6.55 -1.77 -5.57
C LYS A 84 6.59 -0.35 -6.11
N ILE A 85 6.78 0.60 -5.22
CA ILE A 85 7.00 2.00 -5.57
C ILE A 85 8.43 2.36 -5.19
N LYS A 86 9.17 2.97 -6.12
CA LYS A 86 10.48 3.55 -5.85
C LYS A 86 10.31 5.06 -5.73
N ILE A 87 10.72 5.60 -4.60
CA ILE A 87 10.73 7.02 -4.31
C ILE A 87 12.19 7.47 -4.42
N LYS A 88 12.44 8.43 -5.30
CA LYS A 88 13.73 9.10 -5.37
C LYS A 88 13.52 10.55 -4.93
N GLU A 89 14.27 10.99 -3.92
CA GLU A 89 14.28 12.41 -3.56
C GLU A 89 14.97 13.20 -4.66
N VAL A 90 14.35 14.30 -5.06
CA VAL A 90 14.80 15.12 -6.21
C VAL A 90 15.93 16.06 -5.79
N GLU A 91 15.97 16.43 -4.51
CA GLU A 91 16.88 17.44 -3.98
C GLU A 91 18.29 16.90 -3.67
N ASP A 92 18.46 15.58 -3.57
CA ASP A 92 19.77 14.97 -3.40
C ASP A 92 19.88 13.68 -4.25
N PRO A 93 20.69 13.71 -5.33
CA PRO A 93 20.86 12.58 -6.23
C PRO A 93 21.63 11.41 -5.60
N ASP A 94 22.35 11.66 -4.51
CA ASP A 94 23.04 10.65 -3.69
C ASP A 94 22.12 10.09 -2.58
N THR A 95 20.91 10.66 -2.41
CA THR A 95 19.93 10.16 -1.45
C THR A 95 19.55 8.73 -1.76
N VAL A 96 19.56 7.98 -0.67
CA VAL A 96 19.23 6.57 -0.59
C VAL A 96 17.79 6.32 -1.07
N MET A 97 17.64 5.51 -2.11
CA MET A 97 16.33 5.22 -2.73
C MET A 97 15.41 4.44 -1.79
N THR A 98 14.37 5.08 -1.26
CA THR A 98 13.33 4.39 -0.48
C THR A 98 12.39 3.62 -1.40
N THR A 99 12.03 2.41 -0.97
CA THR A 99 11.06 1.58 -1.68
C THR A 99 9.82 1.32 -0.82
N VAL A 100 8.66 1.22 -1.44
CA VAL A 100 7.39 0.91 -0.77
C VAL A 100 6.78 -0.32 -1.44
N ASN A 101 6.79 -1.45 -0.72
CA ASN A 101 6.20 -2.71 -1.13
C ASN A 101 4.80 -2.85 -0.55
N MET A 102 3.81 -2.68 -1.41
CA MET A 102 2.40 -2.89 -1.11
C MET A 102 2.04 -4.33 -1.45
N ASN A 103 1.91 -5.16 -0.45
CA ASN A 103 1.48 -6.54 -0.63
C ASN A 103 -0.04 -6.58 -0.54
N GLY A 104 -0.71 -7.20 -1.51
CA GLY A 104 -2.17 -7.27 -1.52
C GLY A 104 -2.66 -8.59 -2.09
N PRO A 105 -3.96 -8.92 -1.90
CA PRO A 105 -4.56 -10.03 -2.63
C PRO A 105 -4.34 -9.80 -4.12
N ASN A 106 -3.85 -10.82 -4.83
CA ASN A 106 -3.49 -10.75 -6.25
C ASN A 106 -4.77 -10.45 -7.05
N ARG A 107 -5.08 -9.15 -7.27
CA ARG A 107 -6.30 -8.72 -7.98
C ARG A 107 -6.30 -9.10 -9.46
N ARG A 108 -5.26 -9.78 -9.97
CA ARG A 108 -5.26 -10.41 -11.30
C ARG A 108 -6.40 -11.43 -11.49
N ASN A 109 -6.96 -11.95 -10.39
CA ASN A 109 -8.14 -12.83 -10.41
C ASN A 109 -9.41 -12.17 -9.80
N LEU A 110 -9.38 -10.86 -9.48
CA LEU A 110 -10.62 -10.19 -9.08
C LEU A 110 -11.40 -9.89 -10.36
N PRO A 111 -12.72 -10.19 -10.43
CA PRO A 111 -13.55 -9.63 -11.49
C PRO A 111 -13.38 -8.10 -11.49
N PRO A 112 -13.42 -7.44 -12.66
CA PRO A 112 -13.33 -5.99 -12.72
C PRO A 112 -14.35 -5.42 -11.74
N LEU A 113 -13.90 -4.48 -10.90
CA LEU A 113 -14.81 -3.65 -10.12
C LEU A 113 -15.78 -3.05 -11.13
N THR A 114 -17.00 -3.56 -11.14
CA THR A 114 -18.06 -2.99 -11.94
C THR A 114 -18.19 -1.56 -11.47
N THR A 115 -17.84 -0.66 -12.39
CA THR A 115 -18.07 0.76 -12.35
C THR A 115 -19.38 1.02 -11.62
N THR A 116 -19.27 1.76 -10.52
CA THR A 116 -20.39 2.35 -9.81
C THR A 116 -21.38 2.85 -10.84
N THR A 117 -22.55 2.19 -10.89
CA THR A 117 -23.67 2.63 -11.70
C THR A 117 -23.87 4.11 -11.42
N PRO A 118 -23.94 4.99 -12.44
CA PRO A 118 -24.27 6.37 -12.17
C PRO A 118 -25.64 6.36 -11.49
N CYS A 119 -25.71 7.03 -10.35
CA CYS A 119 -26.90 7.20 -9.54
C CYS A 119 -28.06 7.66 -10.46
N GLN A 120 -28.87 6.71 -10.92
CA GLN A 120 -30.13 7.00 -11.58
C GLN A 120 -30.99 7.62 -10.49
N ARG A 121 -31.25 8.92 -10.62
CA ARG A 121 -32.27 9.61 -9.84
C ARG A 121 -33.54 8.77 -9.95
N GLN A 122 -33.93 8.14 -8.85
CA GLN A 122 -35.27 7.58 -8.73
C GLN A 122 -36.22 8.76 -8.77
N THR A 123 -36.86 8.97 -9.92
CA THR A 123 -38.07 9.78 -10.00
C THR A 123 -39.12 9.08 -9.13
N PRO A 124 -39.73 9.76 -8.14
CA PRO A 124 -40.83 9.16 -7.39
C PRO A 124 -41.99 8.84 -8.35
N PRO A 125 -42.79 7.79 -8.07
CA PRO A 125 -43.95 7.47 -8.89
C PRO A 125 -44.96 8.61 -8.87
N PRO A 126 -45.70 8.87 -9.96
CA PRO A 126 -46.75 9.89 -9.96
C PRO A 126 -47.85 9.47 -8.98
N LEU A 127 -48.20 10.39 -8.08
CA LEU A 127 -49.42 10.33 -7.29
C LEU A 127 -50.60 10.20 -8.27
N GLN A 128 -51.25 9.04 -8.28
CA GLN A 128 -52.55 8.92 -8.92
C GLN A 128 -53.51 9.88 -8.20
N ALA A 129 -53.93 10.92 -8.92
CA ALA A 129 -55.06 11.73 -8.52
C ALA A 129 -56.30 10.83 -8.56
N ALA A 130 -56.72 10.35 -7.41
CA ALA A 130 -58.11 10.02 -7.18
C ALA A 130 -58.88 11.34 -7.24
N LEU A 131 -59.83 11.48 -8.17
CA LEU A 131 -60.98 12.37 -8.06
C LEU A 131 -61.98 12.09 -9.20
N CYS A 132 -63.17 11.71 -8.76
CA CYS A 132 -64.49 11.74 -9.41
C CYS A 132 -64.79 10.73 -10.53
#